data_AF-A0A174V3J6-F1
#
_entry.id   AF-A0A174V3J6-F1
#
_cell.length_a   1.000
_cell.length_b   1.000
_cell.length_c   1.000
_cell.angle_alpha   90.00
_cell.angle_beta   90.00
_cell.angle_gamma   90.00
#
_symmetry.space_group_name_H-M   'P 1'
#
loop_
_entity.id
_entity.type
_entity.pdbx_description
1 polymer ?
#
loop_
_entity_poly.entity_id
_entity_poly.type
_entity_poly.pdbx_seq_one_letter_code
_entity_poly.pdbx_strand_id
1 'polypeptide(L)'
;MVKVIKKSFVVIGKEGSTLDGEGFIQKLWDDANSHFGEVAHLAKKDANGGIVGIWGAMSDIYRSFKPWEDGFSKGLYLAGVECVDNAEAPEGWTKWIIPDYEYMLLKTIRECLKKPLDK
;
A
#
# COMPACT_ATOMS: atom_id res chain seq x y z
N MET A 1 18.61 -2.14 10.35
CA MET A 1 17.90 -2.61 9.13
C MET A 1 17.79 -4.11 9.23
N VAL A 2 16.59 -4.67 9.12
CA VAL A 2 16.35 -6.11 9.25
C VAL A 2 15.86 -6.66 7.92
N LYS A 3 16.43 -7.77 7.44
CA LYS A 3 15.91 -8.47 6.27
C LYS A 3 14.75 -9.37 6.68
N VAL A 4 13.64 -9.33 5.94
CA VAL A 4 12.45 -10.14 6.21
C VAL A 4 11.93 -10.69 4.89
N ILE A 5 11.62 -11.99 4.85
CA ILE A 5 10.90 -12.59 3.73
C ILE A 5 9.41 -12.49 4.05
N LYS A 6 8.63 -11.80 3.20
CA LYS A 6 7.17 -11.81 3.29
C LYS A 6 6.63 -12.56 2.07
N LYS A 7 5.78 -13.55 2.36
CA LYS A 7 5.05 -14.33 1.36
C LYS A 7 4.00 -13.48 0.67
N SER A 8 3.62 -13.90 -0.52
CA SER A 8 2.61 -13.28 -1.36
C SER A 8 1.35 -13.00 -0.55
N PHE A 9 0.78 -11.83 -0.75
CA PHE A 9 -0.35 -11.36 0.05
C PHE A 9 -1.24 -10.42 -0.77
N VAL A 10 -2.50 -10.35 -0.35
CA VAL A 10 -3.50 -9.50 -1.01
C VAL A 10 -3.55 -8.16 -0.29
N VAL A 11 -3.55 -7.08 -1.07
CA VAL A 11 -3.91 -5.74 -0.59
C VAL A 11 -5.08 -5.23 -1.42
N ILE A 12 -6.16 -4.83 -0.75
CA ILE A 12 -7.28 -4.14 -1.39
C ILE A 12 -7.23 -2.67 -0.99
N GLY A 13 -7.25 -1.78 -1.99
CA GLY A 13 -7.02 -0.35 -1.79
C GLY A 13 -7.51 0.53 -2.92
N LYS A 14 -7.35 1.84 -2.73
CA LYS A 14 -7.52 2.85 -3.77
C LYS A 14 -6.22 2.98 -4.55
N GLU A 15 -6.29 2.71 -5.84
CA GLU A 15 -5.15 2.84 -6.76
C GLU A 15 -5.20 4.19 -7.46
N GLY A 16 -4.04 4.82 -7.60
CA GLY A 16 -3.83 5.94 -8.49
C GLY A 16 -2.43 5.90 -9.08
N SER A 17 -2.13 6.91 -9.88
CA SER A 17 -0.85 7.02 -10.59
C SER A 17 -0.24 8.40 -10.39
N THR A 18 1.06 8.50 -10.66
CA THR A 18 1.72 9.81 -10.68
C THR A 18 1.16 10.77 -11.74
N LEU A 19 0.39 10.28 -12.72
CA LEU A 19 -0.31 11.09 -13.72
C LEU A 19 -1.52 11.83 -13.14
N ASP A 20 -2.00 11.45 -11.94
CA ASP A 20 -3.13 12.10 -11.26
C ASP A 20 -2.74 13.46 -10.63
N GLY A 21 -1.46 13.84 -10.79
CA GLY A 21 -0.93 15.14 -10.42
C GLY A 21 -0.51 15.25 -8.96
N GLU A 22 -0.17 16.46 -8.54
CA GLU A 22 0.35 16.73 -7.21
C GLU A 22 -0.67 16.36 -6.11
N GLY A 23 -0.16 15.77 -5.03
CA GLY A 23 -0.96 15.39 -3.87
C GLY A 23 -1.83 14.15 -4.08
N PHE A 24 -1.71 13.42 -5.19
CA PHE A 24 -2.54 12.25 -5.47
C PHE A 24 -2.49 11.19 -4.36
N ILE A 25 -1.32 10.94 -3.77
CA ILE A 25 -1.18 9.98 -2.65
C ILE A 25 -2.03 10.39 -1.44
N GLN A 26 -2.05 11.68 -1.09
CA GLN A 26 -2.87 12.16 0.02
C GLN A 26 -4.36 11.97 -0.29
N LYS A 27 -4.78 12.32 -1.52
CA LYS A 27 -6.16 12.12 -1.97
C LYS A 27 -6.58 10.65 -1.94
N LEU A 28 -5.69 9.73 -2.33
CA LEU A 28 -5.95 8.28 -2.25
C LEU A 28 -6.14 7.81 -0.80
N TRP A 29 -5.32 8.30 0.13
CA TRP A 29 -5.50 7.97 1.55
C TRP A 29 -6.77 8.58 2.12
N ASP A 30 -7.11 9.82 1.77
CA ASP A 30 -8.36 10.46 2.20
C ASP A 30 -9.58 9.66 1.71
N ASP A 31 -9.56 9.23 0.45
CA ASP A 31 -10.60 8.38 -0.15
C ASP A 31 -10.67 6.99 0.51
N ALA A 32 -9.53 6.30 0.63
CA ALA A 32 -9.47 4.98 1.24
C ALA A 32 -9.93 4.99 2.70
N ASN A 33 -9.57 6.01 3.47
CA ASN A 33 -9.97 6.14 4.88
C ASN A 33 -11.46 6.47 5.03
N SER A 34 -11.99 7.36 4.18
CA SER A 34 -13.41 7.75 4.21
C SER A 34 -14.35 6.58 3.87
N HIS A 35 -13.87 5.65 3.03
CA HIS A 35 -14.64 4.49 2.58
C HIS A 35 -14.21 3.17 3.24
N PHE A 36 -13.31 3.20 4.24
CA PHE A 36 -12.69 1.99 4.79
C PHE A 36 -13.69 0.93 5.28
N GLY A 37 -14.87 1.36 5.76
CA GLY A 37 -15.94 0.47 6.19
C GLY A 37 -16.38 -0.56 5.14
N GLU A 38 -16.24 -0.24 3.85
CA GLU A 38 -16.59 -1.11 2.73
C GLU A 38 -15.69 -2.35 2.64
N VAL A 39 -14.41 -2.23 3.02
CA VAL A 39 -13.40 -3.31 2.92
C VAL A 39 -12.92 -3.81 4.28
N ALA A 40 -13.32 -3.18 5.39
CA ALA A 40 -12.89 -3.53 6.74
C ALA A 40 -13.16 -5.01 7.11
N HIS A 41 -14.22 -5.60 6.55
CA HIS A 41 -14.58 -7.00 6.77
C HIS A 41 -13.68 -7.98 6.00
N LEU A 42 -12.98 -7.53 4.96
CA LEU A 42 -12.02 -8.30 4.17
C LEU A 42 -10.61 -8.28 4.77
N ALA A 43 -10.34 -7.32 5.66
CA ALA A 43 -9.04 -7.13 6.28
C ALA A 43 -8.59 -8.40 7.03
N LYS A 44 -7.36 -8.82 6.77
CA LYS A 44 -6.72 -9.92 7.48
C LYS A 44 -6.44 -9.48 8.91
N LYS A 45 -6.84 -10.33 9.86
CA LYS A 45 -6.71 -10.06 11.29
C LYS A 45 -5.79 -11.06 11.96
N ASP A 46 -5.06 -10.60 12.97
CA ASP A 46 -4.29 -11.46 13.85
C ASP A 46 -5.21 -12.17 14.88
N ALA A 47 -4.61 -13.02 15.73
CA ALA A 47 -5.34 -13.78 16.75
C ALA A 47 -6.07 -12.91 17.78
N ASN A 48 -5.69 -11.63 17.92
CA ASN A 48 -6.32 -10.66 18.82
C ASN A 48 -7.37 -9.80 18.10
N GLY A 49 -7.62 -10.05 16.81
CA GLY A 49 -8.54 -9.28 15.99
C GLY A 49 -7.97 -7.98 15.43
N GLY A 50 -6.67 -7.72 15.60
CA GLY A 50 -5.99 -6.55 15.06
C GLY A 50 -5.71 -6.70 13.56
N ILE A 51 -5.81 -5.60 12.80
CA ILE A 51 -5.48 -5.60 11.37
C ILE A 51 -3.98 -5.83 11.19
N VAL A 52 -3.60 -6.80 10.35
CA VAL A 52 -2.19 -7.20 10.19
C VAL A 52 -1.33 -6.21 9.40
N GLY A 53 -1.94 -5.38 8.57
CA GLY A 53 -1.19 -4.42 7.76
C GLY A 53 -2.06 -3.39 7.04
N ILE A 54 -1.62 -2.13 7.10
CA ILE A 54 -2.07 -1.03 6.26
C ILE A 54 -0.90 -0.65 5.36
N TRP A 55 -1.15 -0.56 4.06
CA TRP A 55 -0.11 -0.55 3.04
C TRP A 55 -0.23 0.68 2.14
N GLY A 56 0.90 1.36 1.98
CA GLY A 56 1.20 2.21 0.84
C GLY A 56 2.10 1.47 -0.13
N ALA A 57 1.51 0.75 -1.08
CA ALA A 57 2.24 -0.09 -2.03
C ALA A 57 2.54 0.68 -3.32
N MET A 58 3.71 0.44 -3.91
CA MET A 58 4.15 1.06 -5.15
C MET A 58 4.45 0.00 -6.21
N SER A 59 4.21 0.33 -7.47
CA SER A 59 4.48 -0.54 -8.62
C SER A 59 4.76 0.27 -9.87
N ASP A 60 5.43 -0.33 -10.86
CA ASP A 60 5.47 0.20 -12.23
C ASP A 60 4.06 0.22 -12.85
N ILE A 61 3.90 0.91 -13.97
CA ILE A 61 2.58 1.09 -14.61
C ILE A 61 1.91 -0.21 -15.05
N TYR A 62 2.67 -1.31 -15.15
CA TYR A 62 2.19 -2.63 -15.55
C TYR A 62 1.84 -3.53 -14.37
N ARG A 63 1.92 -3.03 -13.13
CA ARG A 63 1.75 -3.82 -11.90
C ARG A 63 2.72 -5.01 -11.79
N SER A 64 3.94 -4.85 -12.30
CA SER A 64 5.00 -5.86 -12.18
C SER A 64 5.71 -5.83 -10.82
N PHE A 65 5.32 -4.90 -9.94
CA PHE A 65 5.93 -4.65 -8.63
C PHE A 65 7.41 -4.28 -8.72
N LYS A 66 7.78 -3.63 -9.82
CA LYS A 66 9.10 -3.01 -9.99
C LYS A 66 9.07 -1.58 -9.43
N PRO A 67 10.25 -0.98 -9.17
CA PRO A 67 10.33 0.43 -8.82
C PRO A 67 9.65 1.32 -9.86
N TRP A 68 9.19 2.50 -9.42
CA TRP A 68 8.71 3.53 -10.33
C TRP A 68 9.76 3.88 -11.39
N GLU A 69 9.26 4.09 -12.61
CA GLU A 69 10.04 4.38 -13.81
C GLU A 69 10.42 5.87 -13.87
N ASP A 70 11.20 6.23 -14.90
CA ASP A 70 11.56 7.62 -15.21
C ASP A 70 12.14 8.37 -14.00
N GLY A 71 13.09 7.73 -13.30
CA GLY A 71 13.72 8.30 -12.11
C GLY A 71 12.76 8.48 -10.93
N PHE A 72 11.87 7.51 -10.71
CA PHE A 72 10.83 7.55 -9.67
C PHE A 72 9.76 8.63 -9.86
N SER A 73 9.51 9.04 -11.10
CA SER A 73 8.45 10.02 -11.43
C SER A 73 7.20 9.38 -12.05
N LYS A 74 7.29 8.10 -12.43
CA LYS A 74 6.22 7.39 -13.12
C LYS A 74 5.89 6.05 -12.49
N GLY A 75 4.66 5.90 -12.01
CA GLY A 75 4.20 4.61 -11.49
C GLY A 75 2.85 4.66 -10.81
N LEU A 76 2.48 3.53 -10.24
CA LEU A 76 1.23 3.31 -9.52
C LEU A 76 1.48 3.32 -8.01
N TYR A 77 0.49 3.81 -7.28
CA TYR A 77 0.42 3.76 -5.83
C TYR A 77 -0.93 3.16 -5.41
N LEU A 78 -0.92 2.30 -4.40
CA LEU A 78 -2.12 1.76 -3.79
C LEU A 78 -2.13 2.04 -2.29
N ALA A 79 -3.15 2.78 -1.83
CA ALA A 79 -3.46 3.01 -0.42
C ALA A 79 -4.49 1.97 0.03
N GLY A 80 -4.11 1.02 0.87
CA GLY A 80 -5.00 -0.11 1.17
C GLY A 80 -4.67 -0.89 2.44
N VAL A 81 -5.40 -1.99 2.61
CA VAL A 81 -5.30 -2.90 3.76
C VAL A 81 -4.95 -4.29 3.28
N GLU A 82 -4.15 -5.01 4.07
CA GLU A 82 -3.90 -6.43 3.81
C GLU A 82 -5.18 -7.24 4.06
N CYS A 83 -5.61 -7.99 3.05
CA CYS A 83 -6.83 -8.78 3.09
C CYS A 83 -6.54 -10.28 3.13
N VAL A 84 -7.57 -11.05 3.46
CA VAL A 84 -7.54 -12.51 3.32
C VAL A 84 -7.29 -12.89 1.84
N ASP A 85 -6.59 -14.00 1.63
CA ASP A 85 -6.00 -14.33 0.31
C ASP A 85 -7.05 -14.49 -0.81
N ASN A 86 -8.28 -14.86 -0.46
CA ASN A 86 -9.42 -15.02 -1.37
C ASN A 86 -10.39 -13.82 -1.39
N ALA A 87 -10.03 -12.69 -0.78
CA ALA A 87 -10.87 -11.50 -0.79
C ALA A 87 -11.02 -10.95 -2.21
N GLU A 88 -12.23 -10.57 -2.59
CA GLU A 88 -12.51 -9.89 -3.85
C GLU A 88 -12.74 -8.40 -3.59
N ALA A 89 -12.17 -7.55 -4.46
CA ALA A 89 -12.35 -6.11 -4.31
C ALA A 89 -13.79 -5.74 -4.68
N PRO A 90 -14.48 -4.97 -3.82
CA PRO A 90 -15.76 -4.38 -4.19
C PRO A 90 -15.57 -3.33 -5.29
N GLU A 91 -16.68 -2.89 -5.88
CA GLU A 91 -16.67 -1.82 -6.90
C GLU A 91 -15.96 -0.56 -6.36
N GLY A 92 -15.14 0.07 -7.21
CA GLY A 92 -14.36 1.26 -6.82
C GLY A 92 -13.14 0.96 -5.96
N TRP A 93 -12.80 -0.31 -5.73
CA TRP A 93 -11.56 -0.74 -5.07
C TRP A 93 -10.72 -1.60 -6.01
N THR A 94 -9.41 -1.59 -5.80
CA THR A 94 -8.44 -2.36 -6.58
C THR A 94 -7.80 -3.43 -5.71
N LYS A 95 -7.67 -4.65 -6.25
CA LYS A 95 -6.96 -5.78 -5.61
C LYS A 95 -5.56 -5.91 -6.21
N TRP A 96 -4.54 -5.82 -5.36
CA TRP A 96 -3.17 -6.22 -5.71
C TRP A 96 -2.82 -7.53 -5.02
N ILE A 97 -2.23 -8.45 -5.78
CA ILE A 97 -1.57 -9.64 -5.25
C ILE A 97 -0.07 -9.35 -5.30
N ILE A 98 0.47 -8.87 -4.18
CA ILE A 98 1.90 -8.56 -4.07
C ILE A 98 2.64 -9.88 -3.93
N PRO A 99 3.64 -10.20 -4.78
CA PRO A 99 4.30 -11.49 -4.76
C PRO A 99 5.28 -11.63 -3.59
N ASP A 100 5.81 -12.83 -3.42
CA ASP A 100 6.88 -13.12 -2.47
C ASP A 100 8.10 -12.21 -2.72
N TYR A 101 8.56 -11.52 -1.68
CA TYR A 101 9.77 -10.70 -1.74
C TYR A 101 10.61 -10.80 -0.47
N GLU A 102 11.92 -10.54 -0.62
CA GLU A 102 12.79 -10.14 0.46
C GLU A 102 12.70 -8.63 0.63
N TYR A 103 12.31 -8.19 1.83
CA TYR A 103 12.19 -6.79 2.21
C TYR A 103 13.29 -6.37 3.16
N MET A 104 13.73 -5.12 3.03
CA MET A 104 14.45 -4.42 4.08
C MET A 104 13.45 -3.68 4.95
N LEU A 105 13.33 -4.10 6.21
CA LEU A 105 12.45 -3.49 7.19
C LEU A 105 13.21 -2.42 8.00
N LEU A 106 12.64 -1.22 7.99
CA LEU A 106 13.05 -0.10 8.84
C LEU A 106 11.87 0.31 9.71
N LYS A 107 12.05 0.24 11.04
CA LYS A 107 11.06 0.78 11.98
C LYS A 107 11.28 2.28 12.09
N THR A 108 10.26 3.06 11.78
CA THR A 108 10.24 4.50 12.03
C THR A 108 9.40 4.81 13.28
N ILE A 109 9.76 5.88 13.99
CA ILE A 109 8.95 6.48 15.06
C ILE A 109 8.53 7.87 14.61
N ARG A 110 7.34 8.31 15.01
CA ARG A 110 6.68 9.51 14.50
C ARG A 110 7.54 10.78 14.57
N GLU A 111 8.46 10.87 15.53
CA GLU A 111 9.40 12.00 15.67
C GLU A 111 10.49 12.04 14.58
N CYS A 112 10.89 10.89 14.03
CA CYS A 112 11.91 10.82 12.98
C CYS A 112 11.43 11.34 11.61
N LEU A 113 10.11 11.42 11.40
CA LEU A 113 9.52 11.90 10.13
C LEU A 113 9.36 13.44 10.08
N LYS A 114 9.68 14.15 11.17
CA LYS A 114 9.57 15.63 11.23
C LYS A 114 10.81 16.36 10.76
N LYS A 115 11.91 15.68 10.42
CA LYS A 115 13.05 16.35 9.81
C LYS A 115 12.71 16.59 8.34
N PRO A 116 12.69 17.85 7.86
CA PRO A 116 12.73 18.08 6.43
C PRO A 116 13.94 17.30 5.89
N LEU A 117 13.76 16.67 4.73
CA LEU A 117 14.90 16.32 3.89
C LEU A 117 15.54 17.66 3.53
N ASP A 118 16.59 18.03 4.27
CA ASP A 118 17.43 19.17 3.92
C ASP A 118 17.88 18.94 2.47
N LYS A 119 17.37 19.78 1.56
CA LYS A 119 17.86 19.92 0.20
C LYS A 119 18.97 20.95 0.17
#